data_AF-A0A820WFT2-F1
#
_entry.id   AF-A0A820WFT2-F1
#
_cell.length_a   1.000
_cell.length_b   1.000
_cell.length_c   1.000
_cell.angle_alpha   90.00
_cell.angle_beta   90.00
_cell.angle_gamma   90.00
#
_symmetry.space_group_name_H-M   'P 1'
#
loop_
_entity.id
_entity.type
_entity.pdbx_description
1 polymer ?
#
loop_
_entity_poly.entity_id
_entity_poly.type
_entity_poly.pdbx_seq_one_letter_code
_entity_poly.pdbx_strand_id
1 'polypeptide(L)'
;MFFFVNDFEGMSNIKQIIRPFFEKYIDPSMIEENIIVGAQFSVTPCEEQTQQVIDGLRRIPNVTVYKRNELPQRFHYSEPDHRPSKVFVIPNEGVMFLN
;
A
#
# COMPACT_ATOMS: atom_id res chain seq x y z
N MET A 1 34.01 24.36 -8.94
CA MET A 1 32.56 24.25 -9.15
C MET A 1 32.21 22.78 -9.11
N PHE A 2 31.33 22.36 -8.21
CA PHE A 2 30.89 20.96 -8.10
C PHE A 2 29.42 20.87 -8.53
N PHE A 3 29.09 19.85 -9.31
CA PHE A 3 27.73 19.51 -9.68
C PHE A 3 27.38 18.15 -9.07
N PHE A 4 26.17 18.04 -8.53
CA PHE A 4 25.60 16.79 -8.06
C PHE A 4 24.43 16.43 -8.98
N VAL A 5 24.46 15.21 -9.54
CA VAL A 5 23.36 14.61 -10.29
C VAL A 5 22.90 13.39 -9.51
N ASN A 6 21.62 13.35 -9.12
CA ASN A 6 21.01 12.25 -8.40
C ASN A 6 19.64 11.94 -9.04
N ASP A 7 19.37 10.65 -9.21
CA ASP A 7 18.02 10.14 -9.49
C ASP A 7 17.35 9.74 -8.17
N PHE A 8 16.06 10.00 -8.05
CA PHE A 8 15.30 9.70 -6.82
C PHE A 8 14.96 8.22 -6.70
N GLU A 9 14.58 7.56 -7.80
CA GLU A 9 14.18 6.16 -7.85
C GLU A 9 14.58 5.51 -9.19
N GLY A 10 14.80 4.20 -9.20
CA GLY A 10 14.99 3.41 -10.43
C GLY A 10 13.67 3.03 -11.11
N MET A 11 13.74 2.40 -12.28
CA MET A 11 12.55 1.90 -13.00
C MET A 11 12.53 0.38 -13.07
N SER A 12 11.33 -0.20 -13.00
CA SER A 12 11.11 -1.65 -13.15
C SER A 12 10.02 -1.92 -14.19
N ASN A 13 10.13 -3.03 -14.90
CA ASN A 13 9.10 -3.45 -15.86
C ASN A 13 7.83 -3.87 -15.13
N ILE A 14 6.69 -3.33 -15.54
CA ILE A 14 5.37 -3.75 -15.05
C ILE A 14 5.02 -5.09 -15.72
N LYS A 15 4.79 -6.10 -14.88
CA LYS A 15 4.41 -7.47 -15.28
C LYS A 15 2.94 -7.74 -15.01
N GLN A 16 2.34 -7.05 -14.04
CA GLN A 16 0.95 -7.23 -13.64
C GLN A 16 0.34 -5.88 -13.26
N ILE A 17 -0.84 -5.59 -13.80
CA ILE A 17 -1.65 -4.45 -13.39
C ILE A 17 -2.84 -4.99 -12.60
N ILE A 18 -2.91 -4.61 -11.32
CA ILE A 18 -4.08 -4.84 -10.47
C ILE A 18 -4.96 -3.59 -10.62
N ARG A 19 -5.97 -3.70 -11.49
CA ARG A 19 -7.06 -2.72 -11.48
C ARG A 19 -7.88 -2.96 -10.21
N PRO A 20 -8.17 -1.94 -9.41
CA PRO A 20 -8.53 -2.06 -8.03
C PRO A 20 -10.04 -2.18 -8.04
N PHE A 21 -10.55 -3.38 -8.34
CA PHE A 21 -11.73 -3.78 -7.58
C PHE A 21 -11.21 -4.25 -6.22
N PHE A 22 -10.65 -3.35 -5.40
CA PHE A 22 -10.48 -3.66 -3.97
C PHE A 22 -11.85 -3.99 -3.37
N GLU A 23 -12.91 -3.43 -3.96
CA GLU A 23 -14.33 -3.77 -3.76
C GLU A 23 -14.65 -5.27 -3.92
N LYS A 24 -13.88 -6.01 -4.72
CA LYS A 24 -14.01 -7.48 -4.84
C LYS A 24 -13.56 -8.19 -3.56
N TYR A 25 -12.65 -7.58 -2.81
CA TYR A 25 -12.00 -8.18 -1.65
C TYR A 25 -12.55 -7.63 -0.34
N ILE A 26 -12.99 -6.37 -0.33
CA ILE A 26 -13.37 -5.59 0.85
C ILE A 26 -14.56 -4.70 0.49
N ASP A 27 -15.51 -4.57 1.39
CA ASP A 27 -16.61 -3.61 1.23
C ASP A 27 -16.09 -2.17 1.42
N PRO A 28 -16.29 -1.25 0.44
CA PRO A 28 -15.82 0.12 0.53
C PRO A 28 -16.35 0.90 1.74
N SER A 29 -17.51 0.54 2.28
CA SER A 29 -18.08 1.16 3.49
C SER A 29 -17.24 0.92 4.76
N MET A 30 -16.29 -0.02 4.69
CA MET A 30 -15.40 -0.36 5.80
C MET A 30 -14.13 0.50 5.87
N ILE A 31 -14.00 1.44 4.94
CA ILE A 31 -12.81 2.26 4.76
C ILE A 31 -13.18 3.72 5.04
N GLU A 32 -12.47 4.33 5.98
CA GLU A 32 -12.56 5.77 6.24
C GLU A 32 -11.81 6.55 5.15
N GLU A 33 -10.61 6.08 4.79
CA GLU A 33 -9.76 6.70 3.79
C GLU A 33 -8.93 5.66 3.03
N ASN A 34 -8.66 5.91 1.75
CA ASN A 34 -7.71 5.14 0.95
C ASN A 34 -6.79 6.06 0.14
N ILE A 35 -5.55 5.61 -0.06
CA ILE A 35 -4.56 6.28 -0.90
C ILE A 35 -4.04 5.25 -1.91
N ILE A 36 -4.27 5.52 -3.20
CA ILE A 36 -3.74 4.72 -4.31
C ILE A 36 -2.95 5.66 -5.22
N VAL A 37 -1.61 5.49 -5.23
CA VAL A 37 -0.68 6.26 -6.06
C VAL A 37 0.35 5.30 -6.66
N GLY A 38 0.16 4.91 -7.92
CA GLY A 38 1.04 3.98 -8.62
C GLY A 38 1.13 2.62 -7.90
N ALA A 39 2.32 2.25 -7.42
CA ALA A 39 2.52 1.03 -6.66
C ALA A 39 2.16 1.16 -5.17
N GLN A 40 1.91 2.37 -4.67
CA GLN A 40 1.53 2.57 -3.28
C GLN A 40 0.02 2.41 -3.11
N PHE A 41 -0.38 1.47 -2.26
CA PHE A 41 -1.75 1.35 -1.79
C PHE A 41 -1.78 1.26 -0.26
N SER A 42 -2.49 2.18 0.38
CA SER A 42 -2.72 2.17 1.83
C SER A 42 -4.15 2.56 2.16
N VAL A 43 -4.66 2.00 3.25
CA VAL A 43 -6.04 2.23 3.71
C VAL A 43 -6.10 2.52 5.21
N THR A 44 -7.13 3.24 5.59
CA THR A 44 -7.55 3.48 6.97
C THR A 44 -8.92 2.81 7.15
N PRO A 45 -8.98 1.62 7.76
CA PRO A 45 -10.24 0.96 8.07
C PRO A 45 -10.98 1.66 9.21
N CYS A 46 -12.31 1.55 9.21
CA CYS A 46 -13.11 1.74 10.42
C CYS A 46 -12.61 0.81 11.53
N GLU A 47 -12.48 1.29 12.77
CA GLU A 47 -11.78 0.54 13.84
C GLU A 47 -12.32 -0.88 14.03
N GLU A 48 -13.63 -1.05 14.09
CA GLU A 48 -14.32 -2.33 14.29
C GLU A 48 -14.11 -3.34 13.15
N GLN A 49 -13.77 -2.85 11.95
CA GLN A 49 -13.68 -3.67 10.73
C GLN A 49 -12.23 -3.88 10.25
N THR A 50 -11.25 -3.37 11.00
CA THR A 50 -9.82 -3.46 10.68
C THR A 50 -9.37 -4.86 10.28
N GLN A 51 -9.77 -5.89 11.06
CA GLN A 51 -9.35 -7.27 10.79
C GLN A 51 -9.97 -7.82 9.50
N GLN A 52 -11.25 -7.53 9.24
CA GLN A 52 -11.96 -7.95 8.02
C GLN A 52 -11.34 -7.31 6.77
N VAL A 53 -10.98 -6.02 6.86
CA VAL A 53 -10.28 -5.31 5.78
C VAL A 53 -8.92 -5.97 5.50
N ILE A 54 -8.12 -6.25 6.53
CA ILE A 54 -6.82 -6.93 6.39
C ILE A 54 -6.96 -8.30 5.73
N ASP A 55 -7.92 -9.11 6.17
CA ASP A 55 -8.15 -10.45 5.63
C ASP A 55 -8.70 -10.40 4.19
N GLY A 56 -9.43 -9.35 3.83
CA GLY A 56 -9.75 -9.00 2.45
C GLY A 56 -8.52 -8.70 1.61
N LEU A 57 -7.70 -7.75 2.05
CA LEU A 57 -6.49 -7.33 1.33
C LEU A 57 -5.50 -8.47 1.13
N ARG A 58 -5.36 -9.38 2.10
CA ARG A 58 -4.46 -10.55 2.02
C ARG A 58 -4.85 -11.55 0.93
N ARG A 59 -6.08 -11.49 0.42
CA ARG A 59 -6.54 -12.32 -0.71
C ARG A 59 -6.13 -11.76 -2.07
N ILE A 60 -5.60 -10.53 -2.13
CA ILE A 60 -5.06 -9.96 -3.35
C ILE A 60 -3.75 -10.72 -3.69
N PRO A 61 -3.60 -11.22 -4.93
CA PRO A 61 -2.40 -11.95 -5.31
C PRO A 61 -1.18 -11.02 -5.43
N ASN A 62 0.01 -11.54 -5.09
CA ASN A 62 1.31 -10.86 -5.27
C ASN A 62 1.46 -9.53 -4.52
N VAL A 63 0.80 -9.42 -3.35
CA VAL A 63 0.97 -8.30 -2.43
C VAL A 63 1.26 -8.81 -1.02
N THR A 64 1.90 -7.98 -0.20
CA THR A 64 2.05 -8.19 1.23
C THR A 64 1.32 -7.10 1.99
N VAL A 65 0.52 -7.48 2.99
CA VAL A 65 -0.28 -6.55 3.78
C VAL A 65 0.32 -6.43 5.18
N TYR A 66 0.57 -5.21 5.62
CA TYR A 66 1.10 -4.89 6.95
C TYR A 66 0.15 -3.95 7.68
N LYS A 67 -0.10 -4.20 8.97
CA LYS A 67 -0.49 -3.11 9.87
C LYS A 67 0.68 -2.15 10.00
N ARG A 68 0.42 -0.88 10.31
CA ARG A 68 1.49 0.11 10.51
C ARG A 68 2.57 -0.35 11.49
N ASN A 69 2.16 -0.94 12.62
CA ASN A 69 3.07 -1.46 13.65
C ASN A 69 3.77 -2.77 13.27
N GLU A 70 3.39 -3.39 12.15
CA GLU A 70 4.01 -4.60 11.59
C GLU A 70 4.95 -4.28 10.42
N LEU A 71 5.01 -3.02 9.97
CA LEU A 71 5.88 -2.63 8.87
C LEU A 71 7.35 -2.94 9.21
N PRO A 72 8.11 -3.57 8.29
CA PRO A 72 9.52 -3.85 8.50
C PRO A 72 10.31 -2.58 8.85
N GLN A 73 11.05 -2.62 9.96
CA GLN A 73 11.85 -1.47 10.43
C GLN A 73 12.81 -0.95 9.36
N ARG A 74 13.32 -1.82 8.49
CA ARG A 74 14.20 -1.47 7.35
C ARG A 74 13.59 -0.43 6.39
N PHE A 75 12.27 -0.26 6.39
CA PHE A 75 11.60 0.74 5.57
C PHE A 75 11.62 2.14 6.22
N HIS A 76 11.96 2.25 7.51
CA HIS A 76 11.93 3.51 8.25
C HIS A 76 10.60 4.29 8.06
N TYR A 77 9.51 3.55 7.85
CA TYR A 77 8.21 4.08 7.42
C TYR A 77 7.14 3.98 8.53
N SER A 78 7.45 3.27 9.62
CA SER A 78 6.55 3.03 10.75
C SER A 78 6.49 4.17 11.76
N GLU A 79 7.45 5.10 11.74
CA GLU A 79 7.51 6.21 12.70
C GLU A 79 6.30 7.16 12.56
N PRO A 80 5.78 7.73 13.67
CA PRO A 80 4.72 8.73 13.63
C PRO A 80 5.33 10.07 13.21
N ASP A 81 4.74 10.85 12.30
CA ASP A 81 3.85 11.90 12.79
C ASP A 81 2.78 12.40 11.78
N HIS A 82 2.80 11.96 10.51
CA HIS A 82 2.01 12.66 9.47
C HIS A 82 1.23 11.77 8.50
N ARG A 83 1.11 10.45 8.76
CA ARG A 83 0.40 9.54 7.86
C ARG A 83 -0.85 8.96 8.51
N PRO A 84 -2.05 9.16 7.94
CA PRO A 84 -3.30 8.64 8.51
C PRO A 84 -3.46 7.12 8.31
N SER A 85 -2.84 6.54 7.28
CA SER A 85 -3.04 5.12 6.94
C SER A 85 -2.58 4.16 8.03
N LYS A 86 -3.48 3.22 8.38
CA LYS A 86 -3.27 2.19 9.40
C LYS A 86 -2.83 0.85 8.80
N VAL A 87 -3.15 0.60 7.52
CA VAL A 87 -2.83 -0.64 6.80
C VAL A 87 -2.15 -0.31 5.47
N PHE A 88 -1.08 -1.04 5.16
CA PHE A 88 -0.25 -0.88 3.97
C PHE A 88 -0.29 -2.13 3.11
N VAL A 89 -0.44 -1.95 1.80
CA VAL A 89 -0.40 -3.02 0.80
C VAL A 89 0.81 -2.79 -0.08
N ILE A 90 1.82 -3.63 0.08
CA ILE A 90 3.08 -3.55 -0.64
C ILE A 90 3.05 -4.57 -1.79
N PRO A 91 3.00 -4.13 -3.05
CA PRO A 91 3.04 -5.04 -4.18
C PRO A 91 4.44 -5.65 -4.36
N ASN A 92 4.48 -6.88 -4.88
CA ASN A 92 5.73 -7.45 -5.38
C ASN A 92 6.26 -6.64 -6.58
N GLU A 93 7.55 -6.75 -6.88
CA GLU A 93 8.16 -6.07 -8.01
C GLU A 93 7.42 -6.36 -9.34
N GLY A 94 7.16 -5.31 -10.10
CA GLY A 94 6.43 -5.39 -11.36
C GLY A 94 4.91 -5.49 -11.22
N VAL A 95 4.36 -5.38 -10.00
CA VAL A 95 2.92 -5.28 -9.76
C VAL A 95 2.56 -3.80 -9.51
N MET A 96 1.52 -3.29 -10.18
CA MET A 96 1.06 -1.91 -10.05
C MET A 96 -0.45 -1.85 -9.79
N PHE A 97 -0.89 -0.93 -8.92
CA PHE A 97 -2.29 -0.57 -8.77
C PHE A 97 -2.63 0.57 -9.75
N LEU A 98 -3.77 0.51 -10.42
CA LEU A 98 -4.15 1.51 -11.41
C LEU A 98 -5.62 1.87 -11.24
N ASN A 99 -5.91 3.08 -10.72
CA ASN A 99 -7.28 3.58 -10.51
C ASN A 99 -8.16 3.48 -11.76
#